data_AF-A0A8T3V9A5-F1
#
_entry.id   AF-A0A8T3V9A5-F1
#
_cell.length_a   1.000
_cell.length_b   1.000
_cell.length_c   1.000
_cell.angle_alpha   90.00
_cell.angle_beta   90.00
_cell.angle_gamma   90.00
#
_symmetry.space_group_name_H-M   'P 1'
#
loop_
_entity.id
_entity.type
_entity.pdbx_description
1 polymer ?
#
loop_
_entity_poly.entity_id
_entity_poly.type
_entity_poly.pdbx_seq_one_letter_code
_entity_poly.pdbx_strand_id
1 'polypeptide(L)'
;MSLNEFKDVLISSKKYWLIYLVLIIVLGLSTVTFKNVLHPDFEIGTLLIVAFLGVLCIVYYFMHNSDKELYKVAFVIILCFGIVMSFIVPLCDVSDETEHLARAELTSRGIMIPHWTGDDLGVDRAYNVSSSHKPAVYNKGAGFVSIEALNYLTEPLGKTVYNTPYDTLKIDYTPALIVSAFEQNPFYGYLPQAIGMDIAKLLDMNVIWMLWLGRIFNLILYAGLISLA
;
A
#
# COMPACT_ATOMS: atom_id res chain seq x y z
N MET A 1 -28.66 -18.57 -4.36
CA MET A 1 -27.84 -19.74 -4.70
C MET A 1 -28.40 -20.94 -3.97
N SER A 2 -28.69 -22.02 -4.68
CA SER A 2 -29.11 -23.27 -4.05
C SER A 2 -27.89 -24.02 -3.50
N LEU A 3 -28.10 -24.89 -2.52
CA LEU A 3 -27.04 -25.74 -1.98
C LEU A 3 -26.42 -26.65 -3.05
N ASN A 4 -27.19 -27.00 -4.09
CA ASN A 4 -26.73 -27.84 -5.19
C ASN A 4 -25.79 -27.08 -6.12
N GLU A 5 -26.12 -25.83 -6.48
CA GLU A 5 -25.24 -24.96 -7.27
C GLU A 5 -23.87 -24.76 -6.59
N PHE A 6 -23.86 -24.59 -5.27
CA PHE A 6 -22.60 -24.48 -4.52
C PHE A 6 -21.73 -25.74 -4.62
N LYS A 7 -22.37 -26.91 -4.47
CA LYS A 7 -21.69 -28.21 -4.55
C LYS A 7 -21.12 -28.43 -5.94
N ASP A 8 -21.85 -28.05 -6.99
CA ASP A 8 -21.39 -28.19 -8.38
C ASP A 8 -20.18 -27.28 -8.66
N VAL A 9 -20.21 -26.04 -8.16
CA VAL A 9 -19.06 -25.13 -8.21
C VAL A 9 -17.85 -25.72 -7.48
N LEU A 10 -18.03 -26.28 -6.28
CA LEU A 10 -16.93 -26.90 -5.53
C LEU A 10 -16.31 -28.10 -6.27
N ILE A 11 -17.12 -28.95 -6.87
CA ILE A 11 -16.64 -30.14 -7.59
C ILE A 11 -15.90 -29.74 -8.87
N SER A 12 -16.43 -28.80 -9.63
CA SER A 12 -15.83 -28.31 -10.89
C SER A 12 -14.49 -27.60 -10.65
N SER A 13 -14.33 -26.93 -9.50
CA SER A 13 -13.13 -26.17 -9.16
C SER A 13 -12.04 -26.95 -8.41
N LYS A 14 -12.22 -28.27 -8.17
CA LYS A 14 -11.31 -29.14 -7.37
C LYS A 14 -9.81 -29.00 -7.65
N LYS A 15 -9.41 -28.78 -8.90
CA LYS A 15 -8.00 -28.61 -9.28
C LYS A 15 -7.42 -27.28 -8.77
N TYR A 16 -8.22 -26.22 -8.82
CA TYR A 16 -7.83 -24.88 -8.38
C TYR A 16 -7.69 -24.83 -6.85
N TRP A 17 -8.57 -25.54 -6.14
CA TRP A 17 -8.43 -25.74 -4.69
C TRP A 17 -7.11 -26.38 -4.31
N LEU A 18 -6.71 -27.44 -5.02
CA LEU A 18 -5.46 -28.13 -4.75
C LEU A 18 -4.25 -27.22 -5.02
N ILE A 19 -4.24 -26.52 -6.16
CA ILE A 19 -3.19 -25.56 -6.48
C ILE A 19 -3.12 -24.48 -5.41
N TYR A 20 -4.27 -23.93 -5.02
CA TYR A 20 -4.36 -22.88 -4.02
C TYR A 20 -3.86 -23.36 -2.64
N LEU A 21 -4.23 -24.56 -2.21
CA LEU A 21 -3.73 -25.16 -0.97
C LEU A 21 -2.20 -25.30 -0.99
N VAL A 22 -1.63 -25.75 -2.11
CA VAL A 22 -0.17 -25.84 -2.28
C VAL A 22 0.46 -24.44 -2.17
N LEU A 23 -0.10 -23.43 -2.83
CA LEU A 23 0.40 -22.06 -2.75
C LEU A 23 0.31 -21.48 -1.33
N ILE A 24 -0.75 -21.77 -0.59
CA ILE A 24 -0.90 -21.36 0.82
C ILE A 24 0.15 -22.02 1.71
N ILE A 25 0.43 -23.31 1.51
CA ILE A 25 1.49 -24.01 2.24
C ILE A 25 2.86 -23.40 1.92
N VAL A 26 3.15 -23.15 0.64
CA VAL A 26 4.41 -22.52 0.21
C VAL A 26 4.55 -21.12 0.82
N LEU A 27 3.48 -20.32 0.81
CA LEU A 27 3.47 -18.99 1.44
C LEU A 27 3.76 -19.10 2.94
N GLY A 28 3.08 -20.01 3.66
CA GLY A 28 3.34 -20.22 5.08
C GLY A 28 4.79 -20.62 5.36
N LEU A 29 5.34 -21.53 4.57
CA LEU A 29 6.75 -21.93 4.68
C LEU A 29 7.72 -20.79 4.39
N SER A 30 7.40 -19.87 3.46
CA SER A 30 8.23 -18.71 3.17
C SER A 30 8.30 -17.68 4.31
N THR A 31 7.34 -17.72 5.24
CA THR A 31 7.32 -16.84 6.42
C THR A 31 8.01 -17.42 7.65
N VAL A 32 8.57 -18.63 7.56
CA VAL A 32 9.20 -19.30 8.70
C VAL A 32 10.51 -18.59 9.07
N THR A 33 10.51 -17.97 10.24
CA THR A 33 11.69 -17.41 10.90
C THR A 33 11.69 -17.84 12.36
N PHE A 34 12.83 -17.77 13.04
CA PHE A 34 12.90 -18.09 14.47
C PHE A 34 11.91 -17.26 15.30
N LYS A 35 11.78 -15.96 14.99
CA LYS A 35 10.82 -15.05 15.64
C LYS A 35 9.38 -15.53 15.46
N ASN A 36 9.01 -15.86 14.21
CA ASN A 36 7.64 -16.22 13.86
C ASN A 36 7.26 -17.62 14.39
N VAL A 37 8.23 -18.51 14.63
CA VAL A 37 7.99 -19.79 15.30
C VAL A 37 7.67 -19.61 16.79
N LEU A 38 8.32 -18.65 17.45
CA LEU A 38 8.06 -18.35 18.86
C LEU A 38 6.75 -17.59 19.08
N HIS A 39 6.39 -16.72 18.14
CA HIS A 39 5.20 -15.86 18.21
C HIS A 39 4.43 -15.89 16.88
N PRO A 40 3.69 -16.97 16.57
CA PRO A 40 3.11 -17.20 15.24
C PRO A 40 1.74 -16.54 15.01
N ASP A 41 1.18 -15.83 16.00
CA ASP A 41 -0.22 -15.40 15.98
C ASP A 41 -0.55 -14.51 14.77
N PHE A 42 0.37 -13.61 14.41
CA PHE A 42 0.21 -12.71 13.27
C PHE A 42 0.25 -13.46 11.94
N GLU A 43 1.22 -14.36 11.76
CA GLU A 43 1.37 -15.18 10.55
C GLU A 43 0.18 -16.12 10.38
N ILE A 44 -0.26 -16.79 11.46
CA ILE A 44 -1.43 -17.68 11.44
C ILE A 44 -2.68 -16.88 11.09
N GLY A 45 -2.90 -15.73 11.74
CA GLY A 45 -4.04 -14.86 11.45
C GLY A 45 -4.06 -14.41 9.98
N THR A 46 -2.92 -13.96 9.47
CA THR A 46 -2.76 -13.53 8.07
C THR A 46 -3.02 -14.70 7.11
N LEU A 47 -2.44 -15.87 7.36
CA LEU A 47 -2.66 -17.07 6.53
C LEU A 47 -4.12 -17.51 6.51
N LEU A 48 -4.82 -17.46 7.65
CA LEU A 48 -6.24 -17.80 7.72
C LEU A 48 -7.10 -16.81 6.91
N ILE A 49 -6.83 -15.50 7.03
CA ILE A 49 -7.53 -14.47 6.26
C ILE A 49 -7.27 -14.65 4.76
N VAL A 50 -6.01 -14.81 4.36
CA VAL A 50 -5.64 -15.03 2.95
C VAL A 50 -6.32 -16.29 2.42
N ALA A 51 -6.23 -17.42 3.16
CA ALA A 51 -6.87 -18.69 2.81
C ALA A 51 -8.38 -18.53 2.57
N PHE A 52 -9.08 -17.86 3.50
CA PHE A 52 -10.51 -17.61 3.38
C PHE A 52 -10.83 -16.73 2.16
N LEU A 53 -10.07 -15.65 1.94
CA LEU A 53 -10.32 -14.75 0.81
C LEU A 53 -10.02 -15.41 -0.54
N GLY A 54 -8.98 -16.23 -0.65
CA GLY A 54 -8.73 -16.95 -1.89
C GLY A 54 -9.79 -18.02 -2.18
N VAL A 55 -10.35 -18.66 -1.14
CA VAL A 55 -11.54 -19.53 -1.29
C VAL A 55 -12.69 -18.74 -1.89
N LEU A 56 -12.98 -17.56 -1.32
CA LEU A 56 -14.02 -16.67 -1.83
C LEU A 56 -13.75 -16.30 -3.30
N CYS A 57 -12.53 -15.89 -3.65
CA CYS A 57 -12.16 -15.52 -5.02
C CYS A 57 -12.32 -16.68 -6.02
N ILE A 58 -11.93 -17.90 -5.66
CA ILE A 58 -12.09 -19.07 -6.52
C ILE A 58 -13.59 -19.35 -6.77
N VAL A 59 -14.40 -19.40 -5.71
CA VAL A 59 -15.85 -19.61 -5.85
C VAL A 59 -16.45 -18.50 -6.72
N TYR A 60 -16.09 -17.25 -6.46
CA TYR A 60 -16.61 -16.10 -7.19
C TYR A 60 -16.26 -16.15 -8.68
N TYR A 61 -15.03 -16.54 -9.02
CA TYR A 61 -14.62 -16.76 -10.41
C TYR A 61 -15.49 -17.81 -11.10
N PHE A 62 -15.69 -18.98 -10.50
CA PHE A 62 -16.51 -20.04 -11.12
C PHE A 62 -17.98 -19.67 -11.26
N MET A 63 -18.48 -18.74 -10.44
CA MET A 63 -19.83 -18.19 -10.58
C MET A 63 -19.97 -17.15 -11.69
N HIS A 64 -18.87 -16.48 -12.08
CA HIS A 64 -18.86 -15.35 -13.02
C HIS A 64 -17.79 -15.51 -14.12
N ASN A 65 -17.49 -16.74 -14.53
CA ASN A 65 -16.39 -17.05 -15.47
C ASN A 65 -16.75 -16.75 -16.94
N SER A 66 -17.84 -16.05 -17.20
CA SER A 66 -18.20 -15.62 -18.55
C SER A 66 -17.33 -14.43 -18.98
N ASP A 67 -16.97 -14.36 -20.26
CA ASP A 67 -16.13 -13.27 -20.79
C ASP A 67 -16.70 -11.87 -20.50
N LYS A 68 -18.03 -11.78 -20.42
CA LYS A 68 -18.76 -10.53 -20.12
C LYS A 68 -18.72 -10.12 -18.65
N GLU A 69 -18.25 -10.99 -17.76
CA GLU A 69 -18.26 -10.76 -16.31
C GLU A 69 -16.87 -10.86 -15.68
N LEU A 70 -15.83 -11.06 -16.49
CA LEU A 70 -14.46 -11.18 -16.02
C LEU A 70 -13.98 -9.94 -15.24
N TYR A 71 -14.44 -8.74 -15.62
CA TYR A 71 -14.14 -7.50 -14.90
C TYR A 71 -14.66 -7.53 -13.45
N LYS A 72 -15.79 -8.20 -13.18
CA LYS A 72 -16.34 -8.38 -11.82
C LYS A 72 -15.42 -9.28 -11.00
N VAL A 73 -14.90 -10.34 -11.62
CA VAL A 73 -13.93 -11.23 -10.97
C VAL A 73 -12.66 -10.47 -10.65
N ALA A 74 -12.12 -9.71 -11.62
CA ALA A 74 -10.93 -8.90 -11.41
C ALA A 74 -11.13 -7.87 -10.30
N PHE A 75 -12.28 -7.19 -10.27
CA PHE A 75 -12.67 -6.26 -9.21
C PHE A 75 -12.62 -6.92 -7.82
N VAL A 76 -13.26 -8.08 -7.64
CA VAL A 76 -13.28 -8.80 -6.36
C VAL A 76 -11.87 -9.25 -5.95
N ILE A 77 -11.10 -9.81 -6.88
CA ILE A 77 -9.73 -10.25 -6.60
C ILE A 77 -8.85 -9.06 -6.16
N ILE A 78 -8.93 -7.93 -6.88
CA ILE A 78 -8.17 -6.71 -6.55
C ILE A 78 -8.54 -6.22 -5.15
N LEU A 79 -9.84 -6.14 -4.82
CA LEU A 79 -10.27 -5.72 -3.49
C LEU A 79 -9.80 -6.66 -2.39
N CYS A 80 -10.02 -7.98 -2.55
CA CYS A 80 -9.64 -8.97 -1.54
C CYS A 80 -8.13 -9.02 -1.31
N PHE A 81 -7.33 -8.98 -2.38
CA PHE A 81 -5.88 -8.99 -2.25
C PHE A 81 -5.36 -7.64 -1.74
N GLY A 82 -5.82 -6.55 -2.34
CA GLY A 82 -5.36 -5.21 -2.02
C GLY A 82 -5.69 -4.76 -0.60
N ILE A 83 -6.84 -5.18 -0.04
CA ILE A 83 -7.18 -4.82 1.35
C ILE A 83 -6.23 -5.49 2.32
N VAL A 84 -5.89 -6.77 2.12
CA VAL A 84 -4.89 -7.48 2.92
C VAL A 84 -3.55 -6.76 2.82
N MET A 85 -3.09 -6.48 1.59
CA MET A 85 -1.82 -5.79 1.36
C MET A 85 -1.77 -4.40 1.99
N SER A 86 -2.88 -3.67 2.01
CA SER A 86 -2.94 -2.33 2.63
C SER A 86 -2.54 -2.36 4.12
N PHE A 87 -2.85 -3.46 4.82
CA PHE A 87 -2.57 -3.64 6.24
C PHE A 87 -1.21 -4.28 6.54
N ILE A 88 -0.72 -5.19 5.68
CA ILE A 88 0.46 -6.01 6.01
C ILE A 88 1.74 -5.57 5.31
N VAL A 89 1.66 -4.81 4.22
CA VAL A 89 2.85 -4.36 3.49
C VAL A 89 3.69 -3.44 4.38
N PRO A 90 5.02 -3.66 4.46
CA PRO A 90 5.91 -2.81 5.22
C PRO A 90 5.81 -1.32 4.85
N LEU A 91 6.28 -0.49 5.76
CA LEU A 91 6.37 0.96 5.58
C LEU A 91 7.51 1.29 4.63
N CYS A 92 7.20 2.02 3.56
CA CYS A 92 8.18 2.52 2.60
C CYS A 92 9.13 1.41 2.10
N ASP A 93 8.56 0.26 1.72
CA ASP A 93 9.32 -0.91 1.26
C ASP A 93 9.94 -0.69 -0.13
N VAL A 94 9.32 0.19 -0.92
CA VAL A 94 9.80 0.61 -2.24
C VAL A 94 10.53 1.94 -2.14
N SER A 95 11.64 2.08 -2.88
CA SER A 95 12.59 3.19 -2.76
C SER A 95 12.00 4.60 -2.93
N ASP A 96 10.90 4.76 -3.64
CA ASP A 96 10.26 6.05 -3.92
C ASP A 96 8.93 6.26 -3.16
N GLU A 97 8.49 5.29 -2.33
CA GLU A 97 7.22 5.37 -1.58
C GLU A 97 7.17 6.59 -0.66
N THR A 98 8.30 6.96 -0.05
CA THR A 98 8.44 8.18 0.78
C THR A 98 8.06 9.44 0.01
N GLU A 99 8.47 9.56 -1.26
CA GLU A 99 8.13 10.73 -2.07
C GLU A 99 6.66 10.73 -2.47
N HIS A 100 6.10 9.56 -2.80
CA HIS A 100 4.68 9.42 -3.11
C HIS A 100 3.80 9.77 -1.90
N LEU A 101 4.20 9.38 -0.69
CA LEU A 101 3.52 9.77 0.55
C LEU A 101 3.57 11.28 0.78
N ALA A 102 4.72 11.93 0.57
CA ALA A 102 4.84 13.38 0.67
C ALA A 102 3.94 14.11 -0.33
N ARG A 103 3.92 13.67 -1.60
CA ARG A 103 3.09 14.28 -2.64
C ARG A 103 1.59 14.08 -2.38
N ALA A 104 1.19 12.90 -1.91
CA ALA A 104 -0.18 12.63 -1.49
C ALA A 104 -0.59 13.48 -0.28
N GLU A 105 0.31 13.66 0.69
CA GLU A 105 0.09 14.53 1.85
C GLU A 105 -0.10 15.99 1.42
N LEU A 106 0.79 16.52 0.57
CA LEU A 106 0.69 17.87 0.05
C LEU A 106 -0.63 18.09 -0.70
N THR A 107 -0.99 17.13 -1.56
CA THR A 107 -2.25 17.13 -2.31
C THR A 107 -3.46 17.10 -1.37
N SER A 108 -3.40 16.34 -0.26
CA SER A 108 -4.49 16.30 0.74
C SER A 108 -4.70 17.62 1.46
N ARG A 109 -3.68 18.50 1.53
CA ARG A 109 -3.79 19.88 2.04
C ARG A 109 -4.15 20.90 0.97
N GLY A 110 -4.42 20.48 -0.27
CA GLY A 110 -4.70 21.36 -1.40
C GLY A 110 -3.45 22.03 -2.00
N ILE A 111 -2.25 21.55 -1.69
CA ILE A 111 -0.99 22.08 -2.24
C ILE A 111 -0.68 21.32 -3.53
N MET A 112 -1.14 21.86 -4.65
CA MET A 112 -1.06 21.20 -5.96
C MET A 112 0.28 21.40 -6.66
N ILE A 113 0.88 22.58 -6.46
CA ILE A 113 2.19 22.97 -6.99
C ILE A 113 3.07 23.30 -5.78
N PRO A 114 3.67 22.29 -5.13
CA PRO A 114 4.52 22.50 -3.97
C PRO A 114 5.86 23.12 -4.39
N HIS A 115 6.41 23.98 -3.53
CA HIS A 115 7.77 24.47 -3.67
C HIS A 115 8.77 23.35 -3.38
N TRP A 116 9.65 23.06 -4.32
CA TRP A 116 10.73 22.10 -4.13
C TRP A 116 11.99 22.85 -3.68
N THR A 117 12.47 22.52 -2.48
CA THR A 117 13.51 23.29 -1.80
C THR A 117 14.91 23.16 -2.42
N GLY A 118 15.10 22.28 -3.40
CA GLY A 118 16.37 22.23 -4.13
C GLY A 118 16.59 23.44 -5.04
N ASP A 119 15.52 24.15 -5.44
CA ASP A 119 15.61 25.43 -6.15
C ASP A 119 16.38 26.47 -5.31
N ASP A 120 16.11 26.50 -4.00
CA ASP A 120 16.78 27.39 -3.05
C ASP A 120 18.27 27.04 -2.89
N LEU A 121 18.62 25.78 -3.14
CA LEU A 121 19.99 25.27 -3.09
C LEU A 121 20.71 25.39 -4.45
N GLY A 122 20.00 25.75 -5.52
CA GLY A 122 20.53 25.77 -6.88
C GLY A 122 20.94 24.38 -7.39
N VAL A 123 20.18 23.34 -7.04
CA VAL A 123 20.43 21.95 -7.46
C VAL A 123 19.20 21.37 -8.14
N ASP A 124 19.35 20.53 -9.16
CA ASP A 124 18.21 19.96 -9.90
C ASP A 124 17.70 18.61 -9.33
N ARG A 125 18.40 18.07 -8.32
CA ARG A 125 18.05 16.78 -7.69
C ARG A 125 18.68 16.63 -6.31
N ALA A 126 18.09 15.79 -5.45
CA ALA A 126 18.67 15.48 -4.15
C ALA A 126 19.99 14.68 -4.23
N TYR A 127 20.22 13.94 -5.32
CA TYR A 127 21.41 13.11 -5.51
C TYR A 127 22.14 13.48 -6.80
N ASN A 128 23.26 14.20 -6.67
CA ASN A 128 24.09 14.56 -7.82
C ASN A 128 25.02 13.41 -8.19
N VAL A 129 24.78 12.78 -9.35
CA VAL A 129 25.72 11.82 -9.93
C VAL A 129 26.82 12.59 -10.67
N SER A 130 27.90 12.97 -9.97
CA SER A 130 29.06 13.57 -10.62
C SER A 130 29.90 12.46 -11.27
N SER A 131 29.61 12.12 -12.53
CA SER A 131 30.27 11.07 -13.32
C SER A 131 30.14 9.62 -12.78
N SER A 132 30.29 8.65 -13.68
CA SER A 132 30.01 7.22 -13.46
C SER A 132 30.85 6.53 -12.37
N HIS A 133 31.77 7.23 -11.72
CA HIS A 133 32.74 6.67 -10.79
C HIS A 133 32.89 7.44 -9.46
N LYS A 134 32.04 8.43 -9.18
CA LYS A 134 32.03 9.09 -7.86
C LYS A 134 30.72 8.79 -7.11
N PRO A 135 30.77 8.67 -5.77
CA PRO A 135 29.56 8.56 -4.97
C PRO A 135 28.66 9.77 -5.22
N ALA A 136 27.35 9.54 -5.29
CA ALA A 136 26.38 10.62 -5.45
C ALA A 136 26.53 11.62 -4.31
N VAL A 137 26.64 12.91 -4.64
CA VAL A 137 26.65 13.98 -3.65
C VAL A 137 25.21 14.23 -3.23
N TYR A 138 24.93 14.00 -1.94
CA TYR A 138 23.60 14.20 -1.37
C TYR A 138 23.39 15.67 -0.97
N ASN A 139 22.45 16.33 -1.64
CA ASN A 139 22.08 17.71 -1.37
C ASN A 139 21.10 17.75 -0.19
N LYS A 140 21.67 17.78 1.02
CA LYS A 140 20.90 17.90 2.26
C LYS A 140 20.06 19.16 2.22
N GLY A 141 18.74 19.00 2.14
CA GLY A 141 17.80 20.12 2.04
C GLY A 141 16.92 20.09 0.80
N ALA A 142 17.20 19.25 -0.20
CA ALA A 142 16.38 19.15 -1.42
C ALA A 142 15.19 18.19 -1.24
N GLY A 143 13.97 18.73 -1.34
CA GLY A 143 12.74 17.97 -1.16
C GLY A 143 11.50 18.85 -1.04
N PHE A 144 10.50 18.39 -0.29
CA PHE A 144 9.26 19.15 -0.04
C PHE A 144 9.02 19.34 1.45
N VAL A 145 8.51 20.51 1.83
CA VAL A 145 8.06 20.76 3.20
C VAL A 145 6.65 20.18 3.39
N SER A 146 6.58 19.06 4.07
CA SER A 146 5.35 18.37 4.46
C SER A 146 5.20 18.41 5.99
N ILE A 147 4.75 17.33 6.61
CA ILE A 147 4.44 17.22 8.04
C ILE A 147 5.28 16.13 8.70
N GLU A 148 5.58 16.31 9.98
CA GLU A 148 6.41 15.40 10.78
C GLU A 148 5.82 13.99 10.89
N ALA A 149 4.49 13.85 10.82
CA ALA A 149 3.85 12.54 10.77
C ALA A 149 4.38 11.63 9.64
N LEU A 150 4.89 12.18 8.53
CA LEU A 150 5.51 11.36 7.48
C LEU A 150 6.85 10.77 7.91
N ASN A 151 7.64 11.44 8.75
CA ASN A 151 8.88 10.87 9.28
C ASN A 151 8.60 9.64 10.14
N TYR A 152 7.48 9.61 10.88
CA TYR A 152 7.06 8.40 11.61
C TYR A 152 6.79 7.21 10.68
N LEU A 153 6.41 7.47 9.42
CA LEU A 153 6.18 6.43 8.42
C LEU A 153 7.45 6.07 7.64
N THR A 154 8.40 7.00 7.50
CA THR A 154 9.56 6.85 6.61
C THR A 154 10.87 6.56 7.32
N GLU A 155 10.99 6.77 8.64
CA GLU A 155 12.13 6.32 9.45
C GLU A 155 12.18 4.80 9.65
N PRO A 156 11.07 4.09 9.95
CA PRO A 156 11.07 2.64 10.15
C PRO A 156 10.99 1.85 8.83
N LEU A 157 11.82 2.21 7.83
CA LEU A 157 11.83 1.58 6.49
C LEU A 157 11.84 0.05 6.56
N GLY A 158 10.97 -0.58 5.79
CA GLY A 158 10.87 -2.04 5.68
C GLY A 158 10.26 -2.72 6.92
N LYS A 159 9.79 -1.97 7.92
CA LYS A 159 9.03 -2.54 9.05
C LYS A 159 7.54 -2.48 8.77
N THR A 160 6.79 -3.50 9.18
CA THR A 160 5.33 -3.40 9.21
C THR A 160 4.87 -2.48 10.33
N VAL A 161 3.67 -1.90 10.21
CA VAL A 161 3.07 -1.04 11.24
C VAL A 161 2.98 -1.70 12.62
N TYR A 162 2.87 -3.03 12.66
CA TYR A 162 2.83 -3.82 13.90
C TYR A 162 4.20 -3.97 14.58
N ASN A 163 5.27 -3.55 13.92
CA ASN A 163 6.64 -3.56 14.44
C ASN A 163 7.16 -2.12 14.68
N THR A 164 6.28 -1.13 14.79
CA THR A 164 6.62 0.26 15.10
C THR A 164 5.83 0.77 16.32
N PRO A 165 6.32 1.80 17.03
CA PRO A 165 5.62 2.37 18.18
C PRO A 165 4.61 3.48 17.79
N TYR A 166 4.27 3.61 16.50
CA TYR A 166 3.57 4.77 15.97
C TYR A 166 2.05 4.59 15.85
N ASP A 167 1.53 3.42 16.22
CA ASP A 167 0.10 3.05 16.15
C ASP A 167 -0.82 3.87 17.07
N THR A 168 -0.25 4.59 18.03
CA THR A 168 -0.98 5.48 18.94
C THR A 168 -0.68 6.97 18.72
N LEU A 169 0.29 7.32 17.86
CA LEU A 169 0.66 8.71 17.64
C LEU A 169 -0.36 9.45 16.78
N LYS A 170 -0.72 10.65 17.22
CA LYS A 170 -1.52 11.59 16.44
C LYS A 170 -0.74 12.06 15.21
N ILE A 171 -1.49 12.58 14.22
CA ILE A 171 -0.89 13.22 13.05
C ILE A 171 -0.20 14.51 13.52
N ASP A 172 1.13 14.50 13.57
CA ASP A 172 1.94 15.68 13.83
C ASP A 172 2.05 16.54 12.57
N TYR A 173 1.48 17.75 12.64
CA TYR A 173 1.45 18.72 11.54
C TYR A 173 2.66 19.67 11.53
N THR A 174 3.63 19.49 12.43
CA THR A 174 4.85 20.28 12.46
C THR A 174 5.54 20.21 11.10
N PRO A 175 5.93 21.35 10.49
CA PRO A 175 6.58 21.34 9.19
C PRO A 175 7.87 20.52 9.21
N ALA A 176 7.97 19.56 8.29
CA ALA A 176 9.13 18.69 8.16
C ALA A 176 9.57 18.59 6.70
N LEU A 177 10.88 18.62 6.47
CA LEU A 177 11.43 18.42 5.13
C LEU A 177 11.45 16.92 4.81
N ILE A 178 10.68 16.52 3.80
CA ILE A 178 10.75 15.18 3.23
C ILE A 178 11.60 15.24 1.97
N VAL A 179 12.69 14.48 1.99
CA VAL A 179 13.65 14.40 0.89
C VAL A 179 12.94 13.88 -0.35
N SER A 180 13.19 14.52 -1.49
CA SER A 180 12.70 14.04 -2.78
C SER A 180 13.75 14.25 -3.86
N ALA A 181 14.03 13.20 -4.62
CA ALA A 181 14.97 13.22 -5.73
C ALA A 181 14.48 14.09 -6.90
N PHE A 182 13.17 14.34 -6.99
CA PHE A 182 12.52 14.92 -8.16
C PHE A 182 11.57 16.07 -7.77
N GLU A 183 11.73 17.21 -8.44
CA GLU A 183 10.86 18.39 -8.32
C GLU A 183 9.41 18.12 -8.77
N GLN A 184 9.21 17.19 -9.71
CA GLN A 184 7.90 17.01 -10.31
C GLN A 184 6.85 16.52 -9.30
N ASN A 185 5.67 17.15 -9.33
CA ASN A 185 4.50 16.75 -8.54
C ASN A 185 3.25 16.63 -9.43
N PRO A 186 3.06 15.52 -10.16
CA PRO A 186 1.81 15.26 -10.88
C PRO A 186 0.68 14.93 -9.89
N PHE A 187 0.13 15.95 -9.22
CA PHE A 187 -0.82 15.83 -8.11
C PHE A 187 -2.01 14.90 -8.42
N TYR A 188 -2.45 14.84 -9.68
CA TYR A 188 -3.60 14.05 -10.12
C TYR A 188 -3.39 12.55 -9.90
N GLY A 189 -2.14 12.06 -9.95
CA GLY A 189 -1.80 10.68 -9.63
C GLY A 189 -1.98 10.34 -8.15
N TYR A 190 -2.02 11.35 -7.28
CA TYR A 190 -2.10 11.21 -5.83
C TYR A 190 -3.49 11.51 -5.26
N LEU A 191 -4.46 11.92 -6.07
CA LEU A 191 -5.79 12.29 -5.60
C LEU A 191 -6.48 11.21 -4.75
N PRO A 192 -6.48 9.91 -5.10
CA PRO A 192 -7.14 8.91 -4.27
C PRO A 192 -6.46 8.78 -2.92
N GLN A 193 -5.13 8.64 -2.91
CA GLN A 193 -4.35 8.59 -1.68
C GLN A 193 -4.57 9.83 -0.80
N ALA A 194 -4.58 11.01 -1.42
CA ALA A 194 -4.81 12.29 -0.77
C ALA A 194 -6.19 12.37 -0.12
N ILE A 195 -7.25 11.89 -0.78
CA ILE A 195 -8.60 11.82 -0.20
C ILE A 195 -8.61 10.93 1.05
N GLY A 196 -7.97 9.76 0.99
CA GLY A 196 -7.85 8.88 2.15
C GLY A 196 -7.11 9.54 3.32
N MET A 197 -6.00 10.22 3.02
CA MET A 197 -5.25 10.98 4.03
C MET A 197 -6.05 12.15 4.61
N ASP A 198 -6.79 12.89 3.78
CA ASP A 198 -7.63 14.01 4.22
C ASP A 198 -8.75 13.53 5.16
N ILE A 199 -9.41 12.41 4.83
CA ILE A 199 -10.40 11.80 5.72
C ILE A 199 -9.80 11.45 7.08
N ALA A 200 -8.58 10.88 7.12
CA ALA A 200 -7.91 10.58 8.38
C ALA A 200 -7.65 11.84 9.21
N LYS A 201 -7.23 12.93 8.56
CA LYS A 201 -6.98 14.24 9.17
C LYS A 201 -8.27 14.87 9.71
N LEU A 202 -9.34 14.87 8.90
CA LEU A 202 -10.66 15.41 9.27
C LEU A 202 -11.29 14.68 10.45
N LEU A 203 -11.07 13.37 10.55
CA LEU A 203 -11.59 12.53 11.63
C LEU A 203 -10.65 12.46 12.86
N ASP A 204 -9.58 13.25 12.89
CA ASP A 204 -8.57 13.28 13.96
C ASP A 204 -8.03 11.87 14.31
N MET A 205 -7.77 11.06 13.27
CA MET A 205 -7.22 9.73 13.43
C MET A 205 -5.70 9.77 13.72
N ASN A 206 -5.12 8.60 14.03
CA ASN A 206 -3.68 8.46 14.22
C ASN A 206 -2.93 8.41 12.87
N VAL A 207 -1.60 8.49 12.92
CA VAL A 207 -0.73 8.48 11.74
C VAL A 207 -0.84 7.19 10.92
N ILE A 208 -1.10 6.04 11.56
CA ILE A 208 -1.26 4.75 10.87
C ILE A 208 -2.56 4.70 10.07
N TRP A 209 -3.65 5.28 10.58
CA TRP A 209 -4.90 5.42 9.84
C TRP A 209 -4.75 6.35 8.63
N MET A 210 -3.95 7.41 8.73
CA MET A 210 -3.62 8.25 7.58
C MET A 210 -2.95 7.44 6.45
N LEU A 211 -2.01 6.56 6.80
CA LEU A 211 -1.41 5.63 5.84
C LEU A 211 -2.43 4.64 5.28
N TRP A 212 -3.16 3.93 6.15
CA TRP A 212 -4.10 2.89 5.74
C TRP A 212 -5.21 3.43 4.87
N LEU A 213 -5.82 4.56 5.22
CA LEU A 213 -6.83 5.19 4.38
C LEU A 213 -6.25 5.66 3.04
N GLY A 214 -5.03 6.21 3.02
CA GLY A 214 -4.34 6.50 1.77
C GLY A 214 -4.19 5.27 0.86
N ARG A 215 -3.72 4.14 1.42
CA ARG A 215 -3.59 2.86 0.68
C ARG A 215 -4.94 2.31 0.21
N ILE A 216 -5.96 2.35 1.07
CA ILE A 216 -7.31 1.85 0.79
C ILE A 216 -7.99 2.68 -0.30
N PHE A 217 -7.84 4.01 -0.31
CA PHE A 217 -8.43 4.83 -1.36
C PHE A 217 -7.74 4.66 -2.72
N ASN A 218 -6.41 4.47 -2.74
CA ASN A 218 -5.74 4.02 -3.95
C ASN A 218 -6.33 2.70 -4.46
N LEU A 219 -6.49 1.71 -3.58
CA LEU A 219 -7.10 0.42 -3.91
C LEU A 219 -8.51 0.58 -4.47
N ILE A 220 -9.37 1.39 -3.83
CA ILE A 220 -10.75 1.62 -4.28
C ILE A 220 -10.76 2.22 -5.68
N LEU A 221 -9.88 3.19 -5.98
CA LEU A 221 -9.78 3.73 -7.34
C LEU A 221 -9.36 2.64 -8.32
N TYR A 222 -8.28 1.90 -8.05
CA TYR A 222 -7.80 0.86 -8.97
C TYR A 222 -8.85 -0.22 -9.23
N ALA A 223 -9.53 -0.70 -8.19
CA ALA A 223 -10.64 -1.64 -8.33
C ALA A 223 -11.78 -1.00 -9.14
N GLY A 224 -12.18 0.23 -8.80
CA GLY A 224 -13.24 0.96 -9.48
C GLY A 224 -12.98 1.14 -10.98
N LEU A 225 -11.75 1.49 -11.38
CA LEU A 225 -11.38 1.62 -12.80
C LEU A 225 -11.52 0.30 -13.56
N ILE A 226 -11.16 -0.82 -12.94
CA ILE A 226 -11.35 -2.15 -13.54
C ILE A 226 -12.83 -2.50 -13.70
N SER A 227 -13.69 -2.03 -12.79
CA SER A 227 -15.14 -2.26 -12.93
C SER A 227 -15.79 -1.54 -14.10
N LEU A 228 -15.07 -0.61 -14.74
CA LEU A 228 -15.53 0.16 -15.90
C LEU A 228 -15.02 -0.41 -17.25
N ALA A 229 -14.21 -1.47 -17.22
CA ALA A 229 -13.67 -2.15 -18.40
C ALA A 229 -14.70 -3.09 -19.05
#